data_AF-A0A6P7GUP7-F1
#
_entry.id   AF-A0A6P7GUP7-F1
#
_cell.length_a   1.000
_cell.length_b   1.000
_cell.length_c   1.000
_cell.angle_alpha   90.00
_cell.angle_beta   90.00
_cell.angle_gamma   90.00
#
_symmetry.space_group_name_H-M   'P 1'
#
loop_
_entity.id
_entity.type
_entity.pdbx_description
1 polymer ?
#
loop_
_entity_poly.entity_id
_entity_poly.type
_entity_poly.pdbx_seq_one_letter_code
_entity_poly.pdbx_strand_id
1 'polypeptide(L)'
;MQSLENDESSDDQDHPPTPNTHKTRSQHSGISRIDKSKITRPKKFIQRRNVKVKPKAPPIQKYFTDGRNVTDQNITDLDKTKPYKFPTSYEELGQKIMTKAWRRDIVKQDLKAPIFKKQGMREKLNNDLFNRLYVKVPTAENTKTIVDLDPQFFKVVEGRPIHESFNRREYIDTVRESLRTKILIGYREDDIALINQSLANEEKLIQQIQENYQIYVNAFEDLLFRDHMSAKQLLAEAEAITNEAYEKYEEFKRLSKKYGSMRAALYGSEEKWRNCKMYQSFLYNISPLQWRNEHPEQKSKYSDIEEHFEESTTALAEKTGSLSEMIEFMKDECANEPSPEIYFTVWVMDVMDDNAEESNNLNVPAEQVALLEGTCYNEQMKIMKLAEKAAKQYTELNTLTKQLSKAYAPPYQRGPGKRKNRSQVVDPPVKITPPPRDLTEEEEEYLEYFTDFCKYTDDPQKYGIDRSRTGKHGIHPQVTENEKVSARPKSRAKYVTRMNGIEFLEKVIMTNT
;
A
#
# COMPACT_ATOMS: atom_id res chain seq x y z
N MET A 1 -5.17 18.04 50.48
CA MET A 1 -5.78 19.17 49.75
C MET A 1 -6.87 18.60 48.88
N GLN A 2 -8.10 19.01 49.19
CA GLN A 2 -9.32 19.06 48.36
C GLN A 2 -9.78 17.82 47.57
N SER A 3 -10.87 17.26 48.10
CA SER A 3 -12.00 16.60 47.46
C SER A 3 -12.57 17.36 46.26
N LEU A 4 -13.14 16.63 45.29
CA LEU A 4 -14.24 16.95 44.36
C LEU A 4 -14.51 15.64 43.59
N GLU A 5 -15.52 14.81 43.92
CA GLU A 5 -16.94 14.95 43.56
C GLU A 5 -17.16 15.44 42.12
N ASN A 6 -17.67 14.55 41.27
CA ASN A 6 -18.65 14.83 40.22
C ASN A 6 -19.35 13.52 39.81
N ASP A 7 -20.61 13.45 40.25
CA ASP A 7 -21.71 12.64 39.70
C ASP A 7 -22.24 13.25 38.39
N GLU A 8 -23.17 12.52 37.75
CA GLU A 8 -24.03 12.88 36.60
C GLU A 8 -23.37 12.81 35.21
N SER A 9 -23.99 12.28 34.15
CA SER A 9 -25.28 11.60 33.95
C SER A 9 -25.28 10.98 32.55
N SER A 10 -26.02 9.87 32.41
CA SER A 10 -26.77 9.39 31.23
C SER A 10 -26.62 10.12 29.88
N ASP A 11 -26.29 9.36 28.84
CA ASP A 11 -26.96 9.50 27.54
C ASP A 11 -26.99 8.16 26.76
N ASP A 12 -28.19 7.86 26.27
CA ASP A 12 -28.61 6.70 25.50
C ASP A 12 -27.95 6.62 24.11
N GLN A 13 -27.45 5.44 23.73
CA GLN A 13 -27.28 5.04 22.33
C GLN A 13 -27.65 3.57 22.15
N ASP A 14 -28.80 3.35 21.52
CA ASP A 14 -29.31 2.09 21.00
C ASP A 14 -28.32 1.43 20.02
N HIS A 15 -27.85 0.23 20.36
CA HIS A 15 -27.20 -0.68 19.43
C HIS A 15 -28.11 -1.87 19.09
N PRO A 16 -28.35 -2.17 17.80
CA PRO A 16 -29.15 -3.34 17.42
C PRO A 16 -28.37 -4.65 17.66
N PRO A 17 -29.02 -5.72 18.15
CA PRO A 17 -28.35 -6.98 18.44
C PRO A 17 -28.05 -7.78 17.16
N THR A 18 -26.79 -8.20 17.04
CA THR A 18 -26.32 -9.20 16.07
C THR A 18 -26.95 -10.58 16.36
N PRO A 19 -27.39 -11.35 15.33
CA PRO A 19 -27.95 -12.67 15.55
C PRO A 19 -26.87 -13.73 15.80
N ASN A 20 -26.84 -14.23 17.03
CA ASN A 20 -26.14 -15.44 17.48
C ASN A 20 -26.74 -16.69 16.79
N THR A 21 -25.91 -17.43 16.05
CA THR A 21 -26.28 -18.73 15.48
C THR A 21 -25.96 -19.86 16.46
N HIS A 22 -26.89 -20.14 17.37
CA HIS A 22 -26.83 -21.37 18.18
C HIS A 22 -27.27 -22.58 17.35
N LYS A 23 -26.32 -23.51 17.15
CA LYS A 23 -26.58 -24.90 16.73
C LYS A 23 -27.39 -25.61 17.82
N THR A 24 -28.69 -25.77 17.62
CA THR A 24 -29.50 -26.71 18.42
C THR A 24 -29.52 -28.09 17.76
N ARG A 25 -28.79 -29.00 18.40
CA ARG A 25 -28.88 -30.45 18.26
C ARG A 25 -30.21 -30.89 18.88
N SER A 26 -31.15 -31.38 18.06
CA SER A 26 -32.39 -32.00 18.53
C SER A 26 -32.40 -33.48 18.20
N GLN A 27 -32.42 -34.31 19.24
CA GLN A 27 -32.84 -35.71 19.20
C GLN A 27 -34.32 -35.77 19.58
N HIS A 28 -35.13 -36.48 18.79
CA HIS A 28 -36.37 -37.17 19.19
C HIS A 28 -36.76 -38.11 18.03
N SER A 29 -36.55 -39.42 18.19
CA SER A 29 -37.47 -40.44 18.73
C SER A 29 -38.67 -40.72 17.82
N GLY A 30 -38.86 -41.99 17.48
CA GLY A 30 -39.73 -42.45 16.41
C GLY A 30 -41.22 -42.37 16.71
N ILE A 31 -42.05 -42.69 15.69
CA ILE A 31 -43.42 -43.16 15.83
C ILE A 31 -43.80 -43.97 14.57
N SER A 32 -44.21 -45.21 14.84
CA SER A 32 -45.10 -46.15 14.15
C SER A 32 -45.20 -46.25 12.61
N ARG A 33 -44.95 -47.49 12.17
CA ARG A 33 -45.62 -48.16 11.04
C ARG A 33 -47.15 -48.02 11.13
N ILE A 34 -47.79 -47.63 10.04
CA ILE A 34 -49.22 -47.83 9.81
C ILE A 34 -49.39 -48.69 8.55
N ASP A 35 -49.91 -49.88 8.77
CA ASP A 35 -50.42 -50.79 7.75
C ASP A 35 -51.54 -50.12 6.94
N LYS A 36 -51.40 -50.13 5.62
CA LYS A 36 -52.48 -49.81 4.69
C LYS A 36 -52.84 -51.06 3.90
N SER A 37 -53.65 -51.91 4.53
CA SER A 37 -54.44 -52.90 3.81
C SER A 37 -55.70 -52.22 3.24
N LYS A 38 -56.03 -52.60 1.99
CA LYS A 38 -57.35 -52.54 1.34
C LYS A 38 -58.00 -51.14 1.22
N ILE A 39 -57.95 -50.58 0.01
CA ILE A 39 -59.15 -50.09 -0.71
C ILE A 39 -58.86 -50.20 -2.21
N THR A 40 -59.64 -51.05 -2.85
CA THR A 40 -59.75 -51.33 -4.27
C THR A 40 -60.36 -50.13 -5.02
N ARG A 41 -59.75 -49.73 -6.14
CA ARG A 41 -60.39 -48.89 -7.15
C ARG A 41 -60.42 -49.63 -8.50
N PRO A 42 -61.52 -49.54 -9.26
CA PRO A 42 -61.76 -50.35 -10.44
C PRO A 42 -60.84 -49.96 -11.61
N LYS A 43 -60.15 -50.96 -12.16
CA LYS A 43 -59.39 -50.89 -13.41
C LYS A 43 -60.34 -50.70 -14.58
N LYS A 44 -60.49 -49.47 -15.09
CA LYS A 44 -60.91 -49.28 -16.48
C LYS A 44 -59.68 -49.31 -17.37
N PHE A 45 -59.64 -50.36 -18.18
CA PHE A 45 -58.71 -50.62 -19.27
C PHE A 45 -58.47 -49.37 -20.12
N ILE A 46 -57.24 -48.86 -20.12
CA ILE A 46 -56.66 -48.24 -21.30
C ILE A 46 -55.58 -49.21 -21.75
N GLN A 47 -55.86 -49.91 -22.85
CA GLN A 47 -54.87 -50.72 -23.55
C GLN A 47 -53.79 -49.77 -24.10
N ARG A 48 -52.78 -49.46 -23.26
CA ARG A 48 -51.53 -48.93 -23.78
C ARG A 48 -50.96 -50.03 -24.65
N ARG A 49 -50.99 -49.81 -25.97
CA ARG A 49 -50.22 -50.63 -26.93
C ARG A 49 -48.81 -50.76 -26.35
N ASN A 50 -48.42 -52.00 -26.06
CA ASN A 50 -47.05 -52.35 -25.70
C ASN A 50 -46.17 -52.00 -26.90
N VAL A 51 -45.70 -50.75 -26.96
CA VAL A 51 -44.57 -50.40 -27.80
C VAL A 51 -43.41 -51.19 -27.21
N LYS A 52 -42.98 -52.24 -27.91
CA LYS A 52 -41.73 -52.94 -27.62
C LYS A 52 -40.62 -51.90 -27.68
N VAL A 53 -40.27 -51.33 -26.53
CA VAL A 53 -39.07 -50.51 -26.39
C VAL A 53 -37.93 -51.45 -26.71
N LYS A 54 -37.34 -51.29 -27.90
CA LYS A 54 -36.12 -52.03 -28.26
C LYS A 54 -35.13 -51.81 -27.11
N PRO A 55 -34.49 -52.85 -26.56
CA PRO A 55 -33.50 -52.68 -25.52
C PRO A 55 -32.47 -51.67 -26.04
N LYS A 56 -32.25 -50.59 -25.28
CA LYS A 56 -31.17 -49.65 -25.59
C LYS A 56 -29.90 -50.48 -25.65
N ALA A 57 -29.24 -50.50 -26.80
CA ALA A 57 -27.95 -51.13 -26.94
C ALA A 57 -27.06 -50.62 -25.80
N PRO A 58 -26.26 -51.49 -25.14
CA PRO A 58 -25.36 -51.05 -24.09
C PRO A 58 -24.49 -49.92 -24.66
N PRO A 59 -24.23 -48.85 -23.88
CA PRO A 59 -23.40 -47.76 -24.36
C PRO A 59 -22.05 -48.34 -24.76
N ILE A 60 -21.74 -48.26 -26.05
CA ILE A 60 -20.41 -48.64 -26.55
C ILE A 60 -19.44 -47.69 -25.87
N GLN A 61 -18.70 -48.20 -24.88
CA GLN A 61 -17.62 -47.47 -24.22
C GLN A 61 -16.53 -47.29 -25.27
N LYS A 62 -16.59 -46.19 -26.02
CA LYS A 62 -15.52 -45.75 -26.91
C LYS A 62 -14.41 -45.19 -26.03
N TYR A 63 -13.49 -46.04 -25.59
CA TYR A 63 -12.25 -45.57 -24.99
C TYR A 63 -11.40 -44.92 -26.08
N PHE A 64 -10.78 -43.80 -25.73
CA PHE A 64 -9.98 -42.96 -26.64
C PHE A 64 -8.71 -43.67 -27.16
N THR A 65 -8.45 -44.89 -26.71
CA THR A 65 -7.23 -45.67 -26.95
C THR A 65 -7.43 -46.89 -27.84
N ASP A 66 -8.64 -47.16 -28.35
CA ASP A 66 -8.86 -48.29 -29.27
C ASP A 66 -8.32 -47.98 -30.68
N GLY A 67 -6.98 -48.02 -30.79
CA GLY A 67 -6.20 -48.61 -31.89
C GLY A 67 -6.43 -48.15 -33.33
N ARG A 68 -7.21 -47.11 -33.61
CA ARG A 68 -7.31 -46.56 -34.97
C ARG A 68 -6.12 -45.64 -35.22
N ASN A 69 -5.18 -46.12 -36.04
CA ASN A 69 -4.05 -45.34 -36.53
C ASN A 69 -4.53 -43.98 -37.02
N VAL A 70 -4.08 -42.92 -36.37
CA VAL A 70 -4.42 -41.53 -36.70
C VAL A 70 -3.89 -41.25 -38.10
N THR A 71 -4.79 -41.26 -39.09
CA THR A 71 -4.49 -40.89 -40.47
C THR A 71 -4.65 -39.38 -40.62
N ASP A 72 -3.87 -38.72 -41.47
CA ASP A 72 -3.89 -37.25 -41.62
C ASP A 72 -5.28 -36.69 -41.95
N GLN A 73 -6.14 -37.49 -42.58
CA GLN A 73 -7.54 -37.13 -42.86
C GLN A 73 -8.44 -37.11 -41.60
N ASN A 74 -8.10 -37.87 -40.56
CA ASN A 74 -8.84 -37.95 -39.29
C ASN A 74 -8.38 -36.92 -38.24
N ILE A 75 -7.23 -36.26 -38.43
CA ILE A 75 -6.72 -35.24 -37.49
C ILE A 75 -7.64 -34.00 -37.49
N THR A 76 -8.25 -33.68 -38.62
CA THR A 76 -9.14 -32.51 -38.78
C THR A 76 -10.41 -32.55 -37.93
N ASP A 77 -10.90 -33.74 -37.55
CA ASP A 77 -12.11 -33.87 -36.72
C ASP A 77 -11.82 -33.93 -35.20
N LEU A 78 -10.55 -34.15 -34.81
CA LEU A 78 -10.11 -34.04 -33.42
C LEU A 78 -10.18 -32.60 -32.90
N ASP A 79 -9.98 -31.60 -33.76
CA ASP A 79 -10.11 -30.19 -33.36
C ASP A 79 -11.55 -29.72 -33.23
N LYS A 80 -12.52 -30.40 -33.85
CA LYS A 80 -13.95 -30.06 -33.69
C LYS A 80 -14.57 -30.66 -32.43
N THR A 81 -13.94 -31.67 -31.84
CA THR A 81 -14.48 -32.46 -30.73
C THR A 81 -13.61 -32.41 -29.48
N LYS A 82 -12.86 -31.33 -29.25
CA LYS A 82 -12.30 -31.08 -27.90
C LYS A 82 -13.47 -30.70 -26.97
N PRO A 83 -13.83 -31.53 -25.97
CA PRO A 83 -14.98 -31.27 -25.09
C PRO A 83 -14.80 -30.01 -24.21
N TYR A 84 -13.61 -29.40 -24.24
CA TYR A 84 -13.22 -28.22 -23.48
C TYR A 84 -12.66 -27.12 -24.38
N LYS A 85 -13.38 -26.74 -25.44
CA LYS A 85 -13.12 -25.43 -26.06
C LYS A 85 -13.75 -24.35 -25.19
N PHE A 86 -12.90 -23.51 -24.60
CA PHE A 86 -13.36 -22.25 -24.03
C PHE A 86 -14.02 -21.45 -25.17
N PRO A 87 -15.23 -20.92 -24.97
CA PRO A 87 -15.89 -20.11 -25.99
C PRO A 87 -15.00 -18.91 -26.35
N THR A 88 -14.99 -18.57 -27.63
CA THR A 88 -14.17 -17.51 -28.23
C THR A 88 -14.45 -16.12 -27.65
N SER A 89 -15.61 -15.94 -27.03
CA SER A 89 -16.02 -14.72 -26.35
C SER A 89 -16.70 -15.06 -25.03
N TYR A 90 -16.36 -14.32 -23.96
CA TYR A 90 -17.05 -14.39 -22.66
C TYR A 90 -18.53 -14.01 -22.77
N GLU A 91 -18.91 -13.22 -23.78
CA GLU A 91 -20.28 -12.84 -24.04
C GLU A 91 -21.11 -14.03 -24.55
N GLU A 92 -20.55 -14.86 -25.43
CA GLU A 92 -21.20 -16.10 -25.87
C GLU A 92 -21.36 -17.09 -24.71
N LEU A 93 -20.38 -17.15 -23.80
CA LEU A 93 -20.47 -17.99 -22.60
C LEU A 93 -21.61 -17.51 -21.70
N GLY A 94 -21.66 -16.21 -21.44
CA GLY A 94 -22.72 -15.56 -20.66
C GLY A 94 -24.09 -15.84 -21.26
N GLN A 95 -24.26 -15.62 -22.56
CA GLN A 95 -25.50 -15.91 -23.27
C GLN A 95 -25.90 -17.39 -23.17
N LYS A 96 -24.95 -18.33 -23.31
CA LYS A 96 -25.20 -19.78 -23.17
C LYS A 96 -25.60 -20.16 -21.74
N ILE A 97 -24.93 -19.62 -20.73
CA ILE A 97 -25.24 -19.85 -19.31
C ILE A 97 -26.63 -19.30 -18.99
N MET A 98 -26.91 -18.07 -19.38
CA MET A 98 -28.20 -17.41 -19.15
C MET A 98 -29.35 -18.11 -19.88
N THR A 99 -29.14 -18.48 -21.15
CA THR A 99 -30.15 -19.25 -21.91
C THR A 99 -30.41 -20.61 -21.27
N LYS A 100 -29.39 -21.28 -20.74
CA LYS A 100 -29.53 -22.56 -20.03
C LYS A 100 -30.25 -22.40 -18.68
N ALA A 101 -29.96 -21.35 -17.93
CA ALA A 101 -30.65 -21.02 -16.69
C ALA A 101 -32.13 -20.70 -16.97
N TRP A 102 -32.40 -19.84 -17.95
CA TRP A 102 -33.75 -19.46 -18.37
C TRP A 102 -34.58 -20.67 -18.82
N ARG A 103 -34.03 -21.55 -19.65
CA ARG A 103 -34.68 -22.82 -20.05
C ARG A 103 -34.99 -23.70 -18.85
N ARG A 104 -34.09 -23.79 -17.86
CA ARG A 104 -34.34 -24.58 -16.64
C ARG A 104 -35.46 -23.99 -15.81
N ASP A 105 -35.56 -22.66 -15.72
CA ASP A 105 -36.62 -22.02 -14.95
C ASP A 105 -37.99 -22.13 -15.62
N ILE A 106 -38.04 -22.05 -16.95
CA ILE A 106 -39.24 -22.39 -17.73
C ILE A 106 -39.66 -23.84 -17.46
N VAL A 107 -38.72 -24.79 -17.52
CA VAL A 107 -38.99 -26.21 -17.22
C VAL A 107 -39.47 -26.39 -15.76
N LYS A 108 -38.89 -25.68 -14.79
CA LYS A 108 -39.35 -25.73 -13.39
C LYS A 108 -40.78 -25.18 -13.25
N GLN A 109 -41.09 -24.07 -13.91
CA GLN A 109 -42.45 -23.51 -13.92
C GLN A 109 -43.45 -24.49 -14.56
N ASP A 110 -43.08 -25.10 -15.68
CA ASP A 110 -43.87 -26.15 -16.35
C ASP A 110 -44.06 -27.40 -15.48
N LEU A 111 -43.05 -27.78 -14.70
CA LEU A 111 -43.13 -28.90 -13.79
C LEU A 111 -44.06 -28.61 -12.61
N LYS A 112 -44.06 -27.37 -12.11
CA LYS A 112 -44.95 -26.88 -11.04
C LYS A 112 -46.41 -26.74 -11.49
N ALA A 113 -46.67 -26.50 -12.78
CA ALA A 113 -48.03 -26.41 -13.29
C ALA A 113 -48.77 -27.76 -13.18
N PRO A 114 -50.06 -27.78 -12.79
CA PRO A 114 -50.84 -29.02 -12.75
C PRO A 114 -51.02 -29.57 -14.18
N ILE A 115 -51.18 -30.89 -14.32
CA ILE A 115 -51.13 -31.61 -15.61
C ILE A 115 -52.09 -31.00 -16.65
N PHE A 116 -53.29 -30.57 -16.25
CA PHE A 116 -54.30 -29.99 -17.14
C PHE A 116 -54.00 -28.56 -17.59
N LYS A 117 -53.01 -27.88 -16.99
CA LYS A 117 -52.55 -26.54 -17.41
C LYS A 117 -51.21 -26.59 -18.16
N LYS A 118 -50.62 -27.77 -18.34
CA LYS A 118 -49.36 -27.90 -19.10
C LYS A 118 -49.65 -27.73 -20.58
N GLN A 119 -49.28 -26.58 -21.11
CA GLN A 119 -49.39 -26.30 -22.54
C GLN A 119 -48.53 -27.26 -23.36
N GLY A 120 -49.07 -27.76 -24.46
CA GLY A 120 -48.30 -28.55 -25.42
C GLY A 120 -47.18 -27.74 -26.07
N MET A 121 -46.13 -28.39 -26.59
CA MET A 121 -45.03 -27.69 -27.27
C MET A 121 -45.53 -26.79 -28.41
N ARG A 122 -46.57 -27.22 -29.13
CA ARG A 122 -47.20 -26.47 -30.23
C ARG A 122 -47.95 -25.23 -29.73
N GLU A 123 -48.64 -25.32 -28.61
CA GLU A 123 -49.33 -24.18 -27.99
C GLU A 123 -48.33 -23.15 -27.47
N LYS A 124 -47.22 -23.59 -26.89
CA LYS A 124 -46.12 -22.69 -26.48
C LYS A 124 -45.54 -21.92 -27.64
N LEU A 125 -45.32 -22.60 -28.77
CA LEU A 125 -44.78 -21.96 -29.97
C LEU A 125 -45.77 -20.96 -30.57
N ASN A 126 -47.07 -21.27 -30.55
CA ASN A 126 -48.11 -20.34 -30.97
C ASN A 126 -48.23 -19.15 -30.00
N ASN A 127 -48.20 -19.37 -28.69
CA ASN A 127 -48.25 -18.29 -27.70
C ASN A 127 -47.02 -17.37 -27.76
N ASP A 128 -45.83 -17.93 -28.00
CA ASP A 128 -44.61 -17.16 -28.25
C ASP A 128 -44.75 -16.31 -29.53
N LEU A 129 -45.31 -16.89 -30.60
CA LEU A 129 -45.58 -16.15 -31.83
C LEU A 129 -46.58 -15.00 -31.61
N PHE A 130 -47.67 -15.23 -30.87
CA PHE A 130 -48.63 -14.19 -30.52
C PHE A 130 -48.04 -13.11 -29.64
N ASN A 131 -47.20 -13.47 -28.66
CA ASN A 131 -46.52 -12.49 -27.80
C ASN A 131 -45.49 -11.65 -28.58
N ARG A 132 -44.84 -12.23 -29.59
CA ARG A 132 -43.92 -11.49 -30.49
C ARG A 132 -44.65 -10.57 -31.47
N LEU A 133 -45.85 -10.96 -31.91
CA LEU A 133 -46.69 -10.17 -32.81
C LEU A 133 -47.59 -9.16 -32.06
N TYR A 134 -47.69 -9.28 -30.74
CA TYR A 134 -48.51 -8.40 -29.92
C TYR A 134 -47.84 -7.04 -29.79
N VAL A 135 -48.24 -6.12 -30.66
CA VAL A 135 -48.00 -4.69 -30.47
C VAL A 135 -49.08 -4.21 -29.49
N LYS A 136 -48.68 -3.70 -28.33
CA LYS A 136 -49.61 -2.98 -27.44
C LYS A 136 -50.22 -1.86 -28.26
N VAL A 137 -51.50 -1.99 -28.60
CA VAL A 137 -52.26 -0.88 -29.18
C VAL A 137 -52.16 0.24 -28.17
N PRO A 138 -51.51 1.38 -28.49
CA PRO A 138 -51.39 2.47 -27.55
C PRO A 138 -52.81 2.86 -27.14
N THR A 139 -53.07 2.89 -25.84
CA THR A 139 -54.32 3.42 -25.30
C THR A 139 -54.46 4.82 -25.88
N ALA A 140 -55.42 5.01 -26.77
CA ALA A 140 -55.62 6.25 -27.50
C ALA A 140 -56.19 7.33 -26.57
N GLU A 141 -55.46 7.65 -25.52
CA GLU A 141 -55.75 8.78 -24.66
C GLU A 141 -55.29 10.03 -25.41
N ASN A 142 -56.25 10.64 -26.11
CA ASN A 142 -56.22 12.01 -26.62
C ASN A 142 -55.27 12.29 -27.80
N THR A 143 -55.34 11.51 -28.87
CA THR A 143 -55.00 12.09 -30.18
C THR A 143 -56.08 13.12 -30.52
N LYS A 144 -55.85 14.38 -30.13
CA LYS A 144 -56.72 15.51 -30.48
C LYS A 144 -56.85 15.54 -32.00
N THR A 145 -58.04 15.28 -32.50
CA THR A 145 -58.31 15.42 -33.93
C THR A 145 -58.41 16.91 -34.27
N ILE A 146 -58.22 17.28 -35.54
CA ILE A 146 -58.28 18.69 -35.98
C ILE A 146 -59.64 19.32 -35.62
N VAL A 147 -60.70 18.51 -35.53
CA VAL A 147 -62.05 18.91 -35.08
C VAL A 147 -62.08 19.32 -33.60
N ASP A 148 -61.23 18.72 -32.77
CA ASP A 148 -61.14 19.04 -31.33
C ASP A 148 -60.32 20.32 -31.08
N LEU A 149 -59.39 20.67 -31.98
CA LEU A 149 -58.61 21.91 -31.91
C LEU A 149 -59.36 23.11 -32.51
N ASP A 150 -60.11 22.89 -33.61
CA ASP A 150 -60.94 23.90 -34.24
C ASP A 150 -62.22 23.28 -34.84
N PRO A 151 -63.37 23.40 -34.13
CA PRO A 151 -64.66 22.89 -34.60
C PRO A 151 -65.15 23.56 -35.90
N GLN A 152 -64.59 24.72 -36.27
CA GLN A 152 -64.99 25.46 -37.46
C GLN A 152 -64.13 25.15 -38.69
N PHE A 153 -63.06 24.38 -38.55
CA PHE A 153 -62.13 24.08 -39.64
C PHE A 153 -62.84 23.55 -40.90
N PHE A 154 -63.77 22.61 -40.74
CA PHE A 154 -64.56 22.09 -41.86
C PHE A 154 -65.69 23.02 -42.31
N LYS A 155 -66.23 23.87 -41.43
CA LYS A 155 -67.28 24.87 -41.79
C LYS A 155 -66.78 25.96 -42.74
N VAL A 156 -65.49 26.29 -42.68
CA VAL A 156 -64.88 27.27 -43.60
C VAL A 156 -64.71 26.69 -45.02
N VAL A 157 -64.63 25.37 -45.13
CA VAL A 157 -64.45 24.64 -46.41
C VAL A 157 -65.80 24.26 -47.03
N GLU A 158 -66.84 24.04 -46.22
CA GLU A 158 -68.23 23.85 -46.66
C GLU A 158 -68.81 25.12 -47.30
N GLY A 159 -68.49 25.37 -48.58
CA GLY A 159 -69.16 26.40 -49.38
C GLY A 159 -68.24 27.24 -50.27
N ARG A 160 -66.91 27.14 -50.12
CA ARG A 160 -65.97 27.74 -51.08
C ARG A 160 -65.68 26.73 -52.19
N PRO A 161 -66.01 27.00 -53.46
CA PRO A 161 -65.57 26.16 -54.56
C PRO A 161 -64.04 26.20 -54.59
N ILE A 162 -63.40 25.05 -54.34
CA ILE A 162 -61.95 24.90 -54.45
C ILE A 162 -61.62 25.07 -55.93
N HIS A 163 -61.17 26.28 -56.29
CA HIS A 163 -60.90 26.62 -57.68
C HIS A 163 -59.52 26.10 -58.16
N GLU A 164 -58.74 25.49 -57.28
CA GLU A 164 -57.54 24.75 -57.65
C GLU A 164 -57.95 23.50 -58.42
N SER A 165 -57.65 23.50 -59.73
CA SER A 165 -57.77 22.31 -60.54
C SER A 165 -56.87 21.22 -59.96
N PHE A 166 -57.46 20.12 -59.48
CA PHE A 166 -56.73 18.98 -58.96
C PHE A 166 -55.70 18.50 -59.98
N ASN A 167 -54.43 18.85 -59.73
CA ASN A 167 -53.34 18.40 -60.57
C ASN A 167 -52.91 17.01 -60.09
N ARG A 168 -53.43 15.98 -60.76
CA ARG A 168 -53.15 14.58 -60.43
C ARG A 168 -51.64 14.30 -60.31
N ARG A 169 -50.79 14.98 -61.08
CA ARG A 169 -49.33 14.79 -61.05
C ARG A 169 -48.73 15.27 -59.74
N GLU A 170 -49.09 16.48 -59.32
CA GLU A 170 -48.64 17.08 -58.07
C GLU A 170 -49.11 16.28 -56.85
N TYR A 171 -50.35 15.76 -56.89
CA TYR A 171 -50.81 14.83 -55.85
C TYR A 171 -49.97 13.54 -55.80
N ILE A 172 -49.65 12.94 -56.95
CA ILE A 172 -48.82 11.74 -57.00
C ILE A 172 -47.40 12.04 -56.46
N ASP A 173 -46.84 13.19 -56.80
CA ASP A 173 -45.49 13.57 -56.38
C ASP A 173 -45.43 13.91 -54.88
N THR A 174 -46.42 14.63 -54.35
CA THR A 174 -46.55 14.89 -52.90
C THR A 174 -46.75 13.61 -52.10
N VAL A 175 -47.58 12.67 -52.58
CA VAL A 175 -47.73 11.35 -51.94
C VAL A 175 -46.41 10.59 -51.95
N ARG A 176 -45.71 10.55 -53.09
CA ARG A 176 -44.38 9.91 -53.20
C ARG A 176 -43.36 10.54 -52.26
N GLU A 177 -43.32 11.86 -52.20
CA GLU A 177 -42.39 12.59 -51.35
C GLU A 177 -42.71 12.34 -49.87
N SER A 178 -43.98 12.39 -49.48
CA SER A 178 -44.40 12.06 -48.12
C SER A 178 -44.02 10.63 -47.71
N LEU A 179 -44.11 9.68 -48.65
CA LEU A 179 -43.73 8.28 -48.41
C LEU A 179 -42.21 8.14 -48.30
N ARG A 180 -41.43 8.84 -49.14
CA ARG A 180 -39.96 8.91 -49.02
C ARG A 180 -39.54 9.50 -47.68
N THR A 181 -40.15 10.62 -47.26
CA THR A 181 -39.84 11.24 -45.97
C THR A 181 -40.18 10.30 -44.82
N LYS A 182 -41.34 9.61 -44.85
CA LYS A 182 -41.71 8.63 -43.82
C LYS A 182 -40.73 7.47 -43.73
N ILE A 183 -40.30 6.93 -44.87
CA ILE A 183 -39.28 5.87 -44.90
C ILE A 183 -37.97 6.38 -44.30
N LEU A 184 -37.52 7.58 -44.68
CA LEU A 184 -36.30 8.18 -44.14
C LEU A 184 -36.39 8.44 -42.64
N ILE A 185 -37.55 8.90 -42.15
CA ILE A 185 -37.80 9.07 -40.71
C ILE A 185 -37.70 7.73 -39.99
N GLY A 186 -38.34 6.68 -40.51
CA GLY A 186 -38.25 5.34 -39.93
C GLY A 186 -36.81 4.82 -39.81
N TYR A 187 -35.99 4.99 -40.86
CA TYR A 187 -34.56 4.64 -40.79
C TYR A 187 -33.82 5.42 -39.70
N ARG A 188 -34.10 6.72 -39.54
CA ARG A 188 -33.47 7.53 -38.49
C ARG A 188 -33.94 7.14 -37.10
N GLU A 189 -35.22 6.80 -36.94
CA GLU A 189 -35.77 6.31 -35.67
C GLU A 189 -35.12 4.99 -35.25
N ASP A 190 -34.92 4.07 -36.20
CA ASP A 190 -34.22 2.81 -35.96
C ASP A 190 -32.75 3.04 -35.56
N ASP A 191 -32.05 3.95 -36.24
CA ASP A 191 -30.68 4.34 -35.89
C ASP A 191 -30.59 4.94 -34.48
N ILE A 192 -31.53 5.84 -34.13
CA ILE A 192 -31.63 6.42 -32.79
C ILE A 192 -31.88 5.32 -31.74
N ALA A 193 -32.76 4.36 -32.02
CA ALA A 193 -33.04 3.25 -31.12
C ALA A 193 -31.80 2.38 -30.89
N LEU A 194 -31.02 2.12 -31.95
CA LEU A 194 -29.76 1.36 -31.86
C LEU A 194 -28.71 2.10 -31.03
N ILE A 195 -28.56 3.41 -31.24
CA ILE A 195 -27.66 4.26 -30.44
C ILE A 195 -28.08 4.24 -28.97
N ASN A 196 -29.37 4.41 -28.66
CA ASN A 196 -29.88 4.38 -27.29
C ASN A 196 -29.64 3.03 -26.61
N GLN A 197 -29.80 1.92 -27.35
CA GLN A 197 -29.48 0.60 -26.83
C GLN A 197 -27.99 0.44 -26.54
N SER A 198 -27.11 0.96 -27.40
CA SER A 198 -25.66 0.97 -27.17
C SER A 198 -25.31 1.76 -25.91
N LEU A 199 -25.85 2.98 -25.78
CA LEU A 199 -25.64 3.82 -24.61
C LEU A 199 -26.09 3.14 -23.31
N ALA A 200 -27.27 2.51 -23.30
CA ALA A 200 -27.75 1.79 -22.13
C ALA A 200 -26.86 0.58 -21.75
N ASN A 201 -26.20 -0.04 -22.72
CA ASN A 201 -25.24 -1.12 -22.46
C ASN A 201 -23.92 -0.58 -21.92
N GLU A 202 -23.42 0.53 -22.47
CA GLU A 202 -22.23 1.22 -21.99
C GLU A 202 -22.40 1.71 -20.56
N GLU A 203 -23.57 2.28 -20.22
CA GLU A 203 -23.89 2.69 -18.84
C GLU A 203 -23.84 1.53 -17.86
N LYS A 204 -24.42 0.37 -18.21
CA LYS A 204 -24.35 -0.83 -17.38
C LYS A 204 -22.91 -1.30 -17.17
N LEU A 205 -22.10 -1.25 -18.23
CA LEU A 205 -20.69 -1.61 -18.14
C LEU A 205 -19.93 -0.65 -17.23
N ILE A 206 -20.19 0.65 -17.35
CA ILE A 206 -19.58 1.67 -16.49
C ILE A 206 -19.97 1.45 -15.03
N GLN A 207 -21.24 1.16 -14.73
CA GLN A 207 -21.69 0.86 -13.37
C GLN A 207 -20.98 -0.37 -12.79
N GLN A 208 -20.85 -1.45 -13.57
CA GLN A 208 -20.11 -2.64 -13.14
C GLN A 208 -18.63 -2.34 -12.85
N ILE A 209 -17.99 -1.50 -13.68
CA ILE A 209 -16.60 -1.08 -13.45
C ILE A 209 -16.51 -0.24 -12.17
N GLN A 210 -17.48 0.64 -11.90
CA GLN A 210 -17.53 1.44 -10.68
C GLN A 210 -17.72 0.58 -9.43
N GLU A 211 -18.62 -0.40 -9.46
CA GLU A 211 -18.82 -1.36 -8.36
C GLU A 211 -17.54 -2.15 -8.07
N ASN A 212 -16.89 -2.69 -9.12
CA ASN A 212 -15.63 -3.39 -8.98
C ASN A 212 -14.53 -2.48 -8.40
N TYR A 213 -14.44 -1.24 -8.89
CA TYR A 213 -13.49 -0.27 -8.37
C TYR A 213 -13.72 0.02 -6.88
N GLN A 214 -14.97 0.15 -6.45
CA GLN A 214 -15.29 0.35 -5.04
C GLN A 214 -14.86 -0.85 -4.18
N ILE A 215 -15.04 -2.08 -4.67
CA ILE A 215 -14.57 -3.29 -3.98
C ILE A 215 -13.05 -3.24 -3.81
N TYR A 216 -12.30 -2.85 -4.86
CA TYR A 216 -10.85 -2.73 -4.78
C TYR A 216 -10.39 -1.63 -3.81
N VAL A 217 -11.08 -0.48 -3.79
CA VAL A 217 -10.79 0.61 -2.86
C VAL A 217 -11.00 0.13 -1.42
N ASN A 218 -12.14 -0.49 -1.12
CA ASN A 218 -12.44 -0.99 0.22
C ASN A 218 -11.42 -2.07 0.66
N ALA A 219 -11.07 -3.00 -0.22
CA ALA A 219 -10.07 -4.03 0.07
C ALA A 219 -8.68 -3.43 0.32
N PHE A 220 -8.33 -2.34 -0.37
CA PHE A 220 -7.06 -1.64 -0.16
C PHE A 220 -7.06 -0.86 1.17
N GLU A 221 -8.16 -0.21 1.52
CA GLU A 221 -8.31 0.46 2.82
C GLU A 221 -8.22 -0.53 3.99
N ASP A 222 -8.85 -1.70 3.88
CA ASP A 222 -8.74 -2.79 4.87
C ASP A 222 -7.29 -3.27 5.03
N LEU A 223 -6.56 -3.40 3.91
CA LEU A 223 -5.16 -3.79 3.92
C LEU A 223 -4.29 -2.73 4.61
N LEU A 224 -4.49 -1.46 4.28
CA LEU A 224 -3.79 -0.34 4.92
C LEU A 224 -4.06 -0.29 6.42
N PHE A 225 -5.31 -0.52 6.82
CA PHE A 225 -5.69 -0.54 8.23
C PHE A 225 -4.96 -1.66 8.99
N ARG A 226 -4.96 -2.89 8.43
CA ARG A 226 -4.26 -4.03 9.04
C ARG A 226 -2.75 -3.80 9.15
N ASP A 227 -2.14 -3.28 8.09
CA ASP A 227 -0.70 -3.00 8.06
C ASP A 227 -0.33 -1.93 9.10
N HIS A 228 -1.10 -0.85 9.19
CA HIS A 228 -0.90 0.18 10.19
C HIS A 228 -1.08 -0.34 11.63
N MET A 229 -2.06 -1.21 11.88
CA MET A 229 -2.25 -1.83 13.20
C MET A 229 -1.08 -2.75 13.56
N SER A 230 -0.60 -3.55 12.60
CA SER A 230 0.58 -4.41 12.78
C SER A 230 1.84 -3.58 13.09
N ALA A 231 2.07 -2.51 12.33
CA ALA A 231 3.20 -1.61 12.56
C ALA A 231 3.14 -0.93 13.94
N LYS A 232 1.94 -0.54 14.39
CA LYS A 232 1.75 0.02 15.74
C LYS A 232 2.05 -0.98 16.85
N GLN A 233 1.66 -2.24 16.68
CA GLN A 233 1.96 -3.30 17.64
C GLN A 233 3.46 -3.54 17.74
N LEU A 234 4.15 -3.66 16.61
CA LEU A 234 5.60 -3.84 16.56
C LEU A 234 6.34 -2.65 17.20
N LEU A 235 5.86 -1.42 17.00
CA LEU A 235 6.42 -0.23 17.63
C LEU A 235 6.25 -0.26 19.15
N ALA A 236 5.06 -0.64 19.65
CA ALA A 236 4.82 -0.78 21.08
C ALA A 236 5.70 -1.86 21.73
N GLU A 237 5.89 -2.99 21.05
CA GLU A 237 6.80 -4.05 21.50
C GLU A 237 8.26 -3.58 21.53
N ALA A 238 8.70 -2.85 20.50
CA ALA A 238 10.04 -2.28 20.46
C ALA A 238 10.25 -1.28 21.60
N GLU A 239 9.28 -0.40 21.87
CA GLU A 239 9.33 0.53 23.00
C GLU A 239 9.42 -0.21 24.34
N ALA A 240 8.62 -1.27 24.55
CA ALA A 240 8.67 -2.09 25.75
C ALA A 240 10.06 -2.72 25.96
N ILE A 241 10.64 -3.32 24.91
CA ILE A 241 11.99 -3.90 24.96
C ILE A 241 13.05 -2.83 25.24
N THR A 242 12.94 -1.64 24.65
CA THR A 242 13.89 -0.55 24.91
C THR A 242 13.83 -0.06 26.36
N ASN A 243 12.63 -0.01 26.96
CA ASN A 243 12.46 0.37 28.35
C ASN A 243 13.06 -0.69 29.28
N GLU A 244 12.80 -1.98 29.04
CA GLU A 244 13.41 -3.07 29.81
C GLU A 244 14.95 -3.04 29.73
N ALA A 245 15.50 -2.85 28.54
CA ALA A 245 16.94 -2.73 28.35
C ALA A 245 17.53 -1.51 29.09
N TYR A 246 16.80 -0.39 29.12
CA TYR A 246 17.20 0.81 29.84
C TYR A 246 17.20 0.60 31.36
N GLU A 247 16.20 -0.09 31.91
CA GLU A 247 16.16 -0.47 33.32
C GLU A 247 17.37 -1.34 33.70
N LYS A 248 17.68 -2.35 32.90
CA LYS A 248 18.85 -3.21 33.10
C LYS A 248 20.17 -2.43 33.02
N TYR A 249 20.26 -1.46 32.12
CA TYR A 249 21.43 -0.59 32.03
C TYR A 249 21.59 0.29 33.28
N GLU A 250 20.52 0.86 33.82
CA GLU A 250 20.58 1.65 35.06
C GLU A 250 20.92 0.78 36.27
N GLU A 251 20.42 -0.47 36.36
CA GLU A 251 20.86 -1.46 37.36
C GLU A 251 22.37 -1.73 37.28
N PHE A 252 22.87 -2.03 36.08
CA PHE A 252 24.29 -2.24 35.83
C PHE A 252 25.14 -1.02 36.21
N LYS A 253 24.71 0.18 35.83
CA LYS A 253 25.40 1.43 36.15
C LYS A 253 25.47 1.66 37.66
N ARG A 254 24.41 1.35 38.41
CA ARG A 254 24.40 1.41 39.89
C ARG A 254 25.37 0.40 40.49
N LEU A 255 25.38 -0.85 40.00
CA LEU A 255 26.30 -1.89 40.46
C LEU A 255 27.76 -1.53 40.15
N SER A 256 28.04 -1.01 38.95
CA SER A 256 29.37 -0.55 38.54
C SER A 256 29.90 0.56 39.44
N LYS A 257 29.06 1.54 39.81
CA LYS A 257 29.42 2.57 40.80
C LYS A 257 29.75 1.99 42.17
N LYS A 258 28.92 1.06 42.69
CA LYS A 258 29.17 0.37 43.96
C LYS A 258 30.47 -0.42 43.94
N TYR A 259 30.69 -1.18 42.87
CA TYR A 259 31.91 -1.95 42.66
C TYR A 259 33.15 -1.04 42.61
N GLY A 260 33.08 0.07 41.86
CA GLY A 260 34.15 1.07 41.81
C GLY A 260 34.46 1.67 43.18
N SER A 261 33.42 2.00 43.96
CA SER A 261 33.57 2.51 45.33
C SER A 261 34.20 1.48 46.28
N MET A 262 33.78 0.22 46.22
CA MET A 262 34.37 -0.86 47.03
C MET A 262 35.82 -1.12 46.64
N ARG A 263 36.14 -1.10 45.34
CA ARG A 263 37.49 -1.25 44.83
C ARG A 263 38.41 -0.13 45.32
N ALA A 264 37.95 1.12 45.26
CA ALA A 264 38.70 2.26 45.79
C ALA A 264 38.92 2.14 47.31
N ALA A 265 37.91 1.72 48.07
CA ALA A 265 38.04 1.50 49.51
C ALA A 265 39.03 0.37 49.84
N LEU A 266 39.01 -0.73 49.07
CA LEU A 266 39.95 -1.83 49.25
C LEU A 266 41.40 -1.37 49.00
N TYR A 267 41.66 -0.70 47.88
CA TYR A 267 42.99 -0.16 47.60
C TYR A 267 43.46 0.81 48.67
N GLY A 268 42.58 1.70 49.15
CA GLY A 268 42.93 2.59 50.26
C GLY A 268 43.24 1.84 51.57
N SER A 269 42.56 0.73 51.85
CA SER A 269 42.86 -0.11 53.02
C SER A 269 44.15 -0.93 52.86
N GLU A 270 44.43 -1.41 51.66
CA GLU A 270 45.66 -2.14 51.32
C GLU A 270 46.87 -1.21 51.44
N GLU A 271 46.79 0.00 50.90
CA GLU A 271 47.85 1.00 51.01
C GLU A 271 48.12 1.38 52.48
N LYS A 272 47.07 1.58 53.28
CA LYS A 272 47.22 1.79 54.73
C LYS A 272 47.89 0.61 55.44
N TRP A 273 47.48 -0.62 55.12
CA TRP A 273 48.10 -1.81 55.69
C TRP A 273 49.59 -1.91 55.32
N ARG A 274 49.95 -1.63 54.07
CA ARG A 274 51.35 -1.56 53.61
C ARG A 274 52.15 -0.50 54.34
N ASN A 275 51.58 0.68 54.56
CA ASN A 275 52.21 1.73 55.33
C ASN A 275 52.45 1.28 56.78
N CYS A 276 51.47 0.63 57.42
CA CYS A 276 51.65 0.04 58.75
C CYS A 276 52.79 -0.99 58.79
N LYS A 277 52.91 -1.87 57.79
CA LYS A 277 54.02 -2.83 57.68
C LYS A 277 55.38 -2.18 57.52
N MET A 278 55.43 -1.13 56.71
CA MET A 278 56.63 -0.33 56.54
C MET A 278 57.04 0.30 57.88
N TYR A 279 56.10 0.91 58.59
CA TYR A 279 56.36 1.49 59.91
C TYR A 279 56.76 0.45 60.95
N GLN A 280 56.11 -0.71 60.99
CA GLN A 280 56.49 -1.83 61.85
C GLN A 280 57.94 -2.25 61.61
N SER A 281 58.33 -2.42 60.33
CA SER A 281 59.69 -2.77 59.95
C SER A 281 60.69 -1.69 60.37
N PHE A 282 60.36 -0.42 60.15
CA PHE A 282 61.18 0.71 60.58
C PHE A 282 61.36 0.77 62.11
N LEU A 283 60.28 0.64 62.87
CA LEU A 283 60.31 0.65 64.33
C LEU A 283 61.15 -0.52 64.86
N TYR A 284 60.98 -1.71 64.30
CA TYR A 284 61.80 -2.88 64.64
C TYR A 284 63.30 -2.62 64.40
N ASN A 285 63.64 -1.91 63.32
CA ASN A 285 65.01 -1.52 62.98
C ASN A 285 65.61 -0.47 63.93
N ILE A 286 64.78 0.32 64.61
CA ILE A 286 65.24 1.30 65.61
C ILE A 286 65.24 0.71 67.03
N SER A 287 64.46 -0.34 67.30
CA SER A 287 64.42 -1.00 68.61
C SER A 287 65.81 -1.47 69.08
N PRO A 288 66.11 -1.38 70.40
CA PRO A 288 67.39 -1.81 70.96
C PRO A 288 67.77 -3.25 70.59
N LEU A 289 69.06 -3.50 70.34
CA LEU A 289 69.58 -4.82 69.92
C LEU A 289 69.23 -5.94 70.90
N GLN A 290 69.15 -5.64 72.21
CA GLN A 290 68.79 -6.61 73.25
C GLN A 290 67.39 -7.18 73.01
N TRP A 291 66.41 -6.29 72.77
CA TRP A 291 65.02 -6.68 72.52
C TRP A 291 64.87 -7.42 71.17
N ARG A 292 65.60 -6.99 70.14
CA ARG A 292 65.63 -7.65 68.82
C ARG A 292 66.15 -9.09 68.89
N ASN A 293 67.11 -9.35 69.77
CA ASN A 293 67.67 -10.69 69.96
C ASN A 293 66.69 -11.64 70.68
N GLU A 294 65.82 -11.11 71.53
CA GLU A 294 64.78 -11.86 72.25
C GLU A 294 63.58 -12.19 71.34
N HIS A 295 63.31 -11.37 70.32
CA HIS A 295 62.18 -11.54 69.39
C HIS A 295 62.65 -11.75 67.94
N PRO A 296 63.38 -12.85 67.64
CA PRO A 296 63.92 -13.10 66.30
C PRO A 296 62.84 -13.41 65.26
N GLU A 297 61.64 -13.83 65.67
CA GLU A 297 60.51 -14.15 64.78
C GLU A 297 59.97 -12.92 64.04
N GLN A 298 60.26 -11.72 64.54
CA GLN A 298 59.96 -10.45 63.88
C GLN A 298 61.11 -9.92 63.03
N LYS A 299 62.24 -10.65 62.89
CA LYS A 299 63.20 -10.34 61.82
C LYS A 299 62.47 -10.61 60.50
N SER A 300 61.92 -9.55 59.93
CA SER A 300 61.46 -9.50 58.55
C SER A 300 62.47 -10.24 57.68
N LYS A 301 61.99 -11.10 56.77
CA LYS A 301 62.82 -11.84 55.81
C LYS A 301 63.69 -10.92 54.94
N TYR A 302 63.45 -9.62 55.01
CA TYR A 302 64.10 -8.56 54.26
C TYR A 302 65.00 -7.76 55.21
N SER A 303 66.31 -8.00 55.15
CA SER A 303 67.30 -7.24 55.92
C SER A 303 67.55 -5.84 55.36
N ASP A 304 67.15 -5.59 54.11
CA ASP A 304 67.30 -4.30 53.43
C ASP A 304 65.93 -3.62 53.22
N ILE A 305 65.82 -2.39 53.72
CA ILE A 305 64.57 -1.60 53.66
C ILE A 305 64.26 -1.22 52.20
N GLU A 306 65.29 -1.07 51.38
CA GLU A 306 65.19 -0.66 49.98
C GLU A 306 64.61 -1.78 49.09
N GLU A 307 65.03 -3.03 49.32
CA GLU A 307 64.53 -4.21 48.60
C GLU A 307 63.03 -4.46 48.87
N HIS A 308 62.57 -4.21 50.10
CA HIS A 308 61.15 -4.34 50.47
C HIS A 308 60.25 -3.34 49.72
N PHE A 309 60.74 -2.13 49.44
CA PHE A 309 59.97 -1.11 48.73
C PHE A 309 59.80 -1.45 47.24
N GLU A 310 60.87 -1.95 46.60
CA GLU A 310 60.85 -2.35 45.21
C GLU A 310 60.03 -3.64 44.98
N GLU A 311 60.20 -4.67 45.82
CA GLU A 311 59.46 -5.92 45.66
C GLU A 311 57.95 -5.72 45.90
N SER A 312 57.57 -4.89 46.87
CA SER A 312 56.15 -4.60 47.16
C SER A 312 55.47 -3.75 46.08
N THR A 313 56.20 -2.90 45.36
CA THR A 313 55.64 -2.06 44.29
C THR A 313 55.58 -2.80 42.95
N THR A 314 56.60 -3.60 42.64
CA THR A 314 56.69 -4.35 41.37
C THR A 314 55.85 -5.63 41.38
N ALA A 315 55.84 -6.39 42.47
CA ALA A 315 55.02 -7.61 42.57
C ALA A 315 53.52 -7.33 42.44
N LEU A 316 53.06 -6.15 42.87
CA LEU A 316 51.66 -5.77 42.80
C LEU A 316 51.22 -5.43 41.38
N ALA A 317 52.00 -4.61 40.66
CA ALA A 317 51.70 -4.23 39.29
C ALA A 317 51.64 -5.42 38.33
N GLU A 318 52.42 -6.48 38.61
CA GLU A 318 52.45 -7.71 37.80
C GLU A 318 51.46 -8.79 38.26
N LYS A 319 51.12 -8.91 39.55
CA LYS A 319 50.21 -9.96 40.06
C LYS A 319 48.74 -9.56 40.21
N THR A 320 48.38 -8.27 40.31
CA THR A 320 46.96 -7.92 40.58
C THR A 320 46.14 -7.88 39.29
N GLY A 321 45.85 -9.05 38.72
CA GLY A 321 44.91 -9.17 37.61
C GLY A 321 43.45 -9.05 38.07
N SER A 322 43.16 -9.48 39.30
CA SER A 322 41.79 -9.51 39.85
C SER A 322 41.72 -9.02 41.30
N LEU A 323 40.63 -8.30 41.64
CA LEU A 323 40.31 -7.86 43.01
C LEU A 323 40.28 -9.04 44.00
N SER A 324 39.82 -10.21 43.54
CA SER A 324 39.74 -11.41 44.38
C SER A 324 41.11 -11.94 44.79
N GLU A 325 42.10 -11.87 43.90
CA GLU A 325 43.47 -12.32 44.17
C GLU A 325 44.12 -11.43 45.23
N MET A 326 43.90 -10.12 45.16
CA MET A 326 44.35 -9.16 46.18
C MET A 326 43.71 -9.46 47.55
N ILE A 327 42.40 -9.75 47.59
CA ILE A 327 41.71 -10.08 48.84
C ILE A 327 42.25 -11.39 49.42
N GLU A 328 42.47 -12.41 48.61
CA GLU A 328 43.02 -13.70 49.06
C GLU A 328 44.44 -13.54 49.58
N PHE A 329 45.27 -12.77 48.87
CA PHE A 329 46.63 -12.44 49.30
C PHE A 329 46.63 -11.73 50.66
N MET A 330 45.84 -10.65 50.82
CA MET A 330 45.73 -9.96 52.10
C MET A 330 45.21 -10.88 53.23
N LYS A 331 44.26 -11.78 52.93
CA LYS A 331 43.75 -12.73 53.92
C LYS A 331 44.81 -13.72 54.37
N ASP A 332 45.58 -14.27 53.44
CA ASP A 332 46.66 -15.21 53.74
C ASP A 332 47.74 -14.52 54.57
N GLU A 333 48.14 -13.30 54.19
CA GLU A 333 49.12 -12.52 54.95
C GLU A 333 48.61 -12.15 56.35
N CYS A 334 47.35 -11.72 56.50
CA CYS A 334 46.77 -11.42 57.80
C CYS A 334 46.63 -12.67 58.68
N ALA A 335 46.39 -13.85 58.10
CA ALA A 335 46.25 -15.10 58.85
C ALA A 335 47.59 -15.66 59.35
N ASN A 336 48.66 -15.43 58.59
CA ASN A 336 49.99 -15.95 58.89
C ASN A 336 50.84 -15.01 59.78
N GLU A 337 50.34 -13.80 60.08
CA GLU A 337 51.09 -12.81 60.83
C GLU A 337 50.93 -12.96 62.36
N PRO A 338 52.03 -13.13 63.12
CA PRO A 338 51.98 -13.14 64.57
C PRO A 338 51.65 -11.74 65.12
N SER A 339 50.98 -11.69 66.27
CA SER A 339 50.63 -10.42 66.93
C SER A 339 51.87 -9.54 67.10
N PRO A 340 51.89 -8.30 66.57
CA PRO A 340 53.07 -7.45 66.63
C PRO A 340 53.27 -6.94 68.07
N GLU A 341 54.24 -7.52 68.78
CA GLU A 341 54.78 -6.92 70.00
C GLU A 341 55.76 -5.81 69.61
N ILE A 342 55.48 -4.58 70.03
CA ILE A 342 56.29 -3.39 69.69
C ILE A 342 56.93 -2.85 70.97
N TYR A 343 58.23 -2.57 70.92
CA TYR A 343 59.00 -2.05 72.07
C TYR A 343 58.54 -0.65 72.53
N PHE A 344 58.09 0.19 71.60
CA PHE A 344 57.69 1.58 71.87
C PHE A 344 56.18 1.66 72.12
N THR A 345 55.75 1.82 73.38
CA THR A 345 54.33 1.71 73.77
C THR A 345 53.58 3.03 73.99
N VAL A 346 54.25 4.19 74.10
CA VAL A 346 53.55 5.43 74.51
C VAL A 346 53.84 6.65 73.62
N TRP A 347 55.11 6.98 73.35
CA TRP A 347 55.46 8.24 72.65
C TRP A 347 55.33 8.23 71.12
N VAL A 348 55.32 7.05 70.48
CA VAL A 348 55.28 6.94 69.01
C VAL A 348 53.85 7.02 68.49
N MET A 349 52.87 6.60 69.29
CA MET A 349 51.47 6.63 68.88
C MET A 349 50.96 8.07 68.73
N ASP A 350 51.27 8.95 69.69
CA ASP A 350 50.89 10.37 69.62
C ASP A 350 51.48 11.08 68.37
N VAL A 351 52.74 10.79 68.02
CA VAL A 351 53.39 11.36 66.83
C VAL A 351 52.82 10.78 65.53
N MET A 352 52.37 9.53 65.53
CA MET A 352 51.72 8.92 64.36
C MET A 352 50.29 9.40 64.18
N ASP A 353 49.55 9.65 65.26
CA ASP A 353 48.20 10.22 65.22
C ASP A 353 48.22 11.67 64.68
N ASP A 354 49.18 12.49 65.12
CA ASP A 354 49.36 13.85 64.59
C ASP A 354 49.70 13.86 63.09
N ASN A 355 50.53 12.92 62.61
CA ASN A 355 50.85 12.77 61.18
C ASN A 355 49.70 12.17 60.36
N ALA A 356 48.83 11.35 60.96
CA ALA A 356 47.65 10.80 60.31
C ALA A 356 46.59 11.88 60.03
N GLU A 357 46.47 12.91 60.88
CA GLU A 357 45.61 14.06 60.61
C GLU A 357 46.18 14.98 59.52
N GLU A 358 47.49 15.20 59.46
CA GLU A 358 48.12 16.00 58.39
C GLU A 358 48.07 15.33 57.00
N SER A 359 48.20 14.00 56.94
CA SER A 359 48.14 13.26 55.66
C SER A 359 46.74 13.26 55.01
N ASN A 360 45.66 13.46 55.76
CA ASN A 360 44.31 13.65 55.21
C ASN A 360 44.10 15.03 54.56
N ASN A 361 45.01 15.99 54.78
CA ASN A 361 44.97 17.34 54.21
C ASN A 361 46.01 17.56 53.09
N LEU A 362 46.73 16.52 52.67
CA LEU A 362 47.71 16.65 51.60
C LEU A 362 47.00 16.85 50.25
N ASN A 363 47.01 18.10 49.79
CA ASN A 363 46.79 18.45 48.39
C ASN A 363 47.71 17.58 47.52
N VAL A 364 47.12 16.62 46.80
CA VAL A 364 47.84 15.73 45.88
C VAL A 364 48.66 16.60 44.91
N PRO A 365 49.99 16.38 44.78
CA PRO A 365 50.83 17.18 43.91
C PRO A 365 50.30 17.21 42.48
N ALA A 366 50.23 18.41 41.89
CA ALA A 366 49.64 18.63 40.56
C ALA A 366 50.22 17.73 39.46
N GLU A 367 51.45 17.25 39.62
CA GLU A 367 52.11 16.34 38.69
C GLU A 367 51.51 14.92 38.68
N GLN A 368 51.08 14.39 39.84
CA GLN A 368 50.36 13.12 39.91
C GLN A 368 48.95 13.23 39.34
N VAL A 369 48.29 14.38 39.55
CA VAL A 369 47.00 14.67 38.91
C VAL A 369 47.16 14.70 37.39
N ALA A 370 48.22 15.34 36.87
CA ALA A 370 48.48 15.37 35.43
C ALA A 370 48.73 13.97 34.82
N LEU A 371 49.40 13.06 35.55
CA LEU A 371 49.60 11.69 35.10
C LEU A 371 48.28 10.90 35.03
N LEU A 372 47.43 11.04 36.05
CA LEU A 372 46.11 10.40 36.10
C LEU A 372 45.14 11.00 35.07
N GLU A 373 45.23 12.30 34.82
CA GLU A 373 44.51 12.94 33.73
C GLU A 373 44.97 12.36 32.39
N GLY A 374 46.27 12.15 32.20
CA GLY A 374 46.84 11.53 31.00
C GLY A 374 46.29 10.11 30.71
N THR A 375 46.16 9.26 31.74
CA THR A 375 45.56 7.93 31.57
C THR A 375 44.07 8.02 31.29
N CYS A 376 43.35 8.93 31.95
CA CYS A 376 41.93 9.20 31.68
C CYS A 376 41.72 9.65 30.22
N TYR A 377 42.54 10.57 29.70
CA TYR A 377 42.48 11.01 28.30
C TYR A 377 42.73 9.85 27.32
N ASN A 378 43.66 8.96 27.63
CA ASN A 378 43.93 7.80 26.78
C ASN A 378 42.74 6.82 26.73
N GLU A 379 42.06 6.59 27.84
CA GLU A 379 40.83 5.79 27.87
C GLU A 379 39.69 6.46 27.11
N GLN A 380 39.49 7.76 27.31
CA GLN A 380 38.51 8.54 26.55
C GLN A 380 38.80 8.48 25.04
N MET A 381 40.07 8.55 24.63
CA MET A 381 40.44 8.45 23.22
C MET A 381 40.15 7.06 22.63
N LYS A 382 40.32 5.98 23.42
CA LYS A 382 39.93 4.62 23.00
C LYS A 382 38.41 4.51 22.82
N ILE A 383 37.62 5.06 23.75
CA ILE A 383 36.17 5.09 23.67
C ILE A 383 35.72 5.89 22.43
N MET A 384 36.35 7.04 22.18
CA MET A 384 36.05 7.88 21.01
C MET A 384 36.34 7.14 19.70
N LYS A 385 37.46 6.42 19.59
CA LYS A 385 37.77 5.59 18.41
C LYS A 385 36.77 4.45 18.22
N LEU A 386 36.27 3.86 19.31
CA LEU A 386 35.25 2.81 19.25
C LEU A 386 33.92 3.40 18.75
N ALA A 387 33.52 4.55 19.29
CA ALA A 387 32.34 5.29 18.82
C ALA A 387 32.45 5.67 17.33
N GLU A 388 33.62 6.08 16.86
CA GLU A 388 33.87 6.39 15.45
C GLU A 388 33.71 5.15 14.55
N LYS A 389 34.24 3.98 14.99
CA LYS A 389 34.05 2.71 14.28
C LYS A 389 32.57 2.31 14.22
N ALA A 390 31.84 2.45 15.34
CA ALA A 390 30.41 2.16 15.39
C ALA A 390 29.61 3.09 14.47
N ALA A 391 29.96 4.38 14.42
CA ALA A 391 29.35 5.35 13.51
C ALA A 391 29.59 4.97 12.03
N LYS A 392 30.80 4.55 11.67
CA LYS A 392 31.11 4.05 10.31
C LYS A 392 30.26 2.82 9.95
N GLN A 393 30.21 1.83 10.84
CA GLN A 393 29.36 0.63 10.65
C GLN A 393 27.88 0.99 10.49
N TYR A 394 27.37 1.94 11.29
CA TYR A 394 26.00 2.42 11.16
C TYR A 394 25.74 3.08 9.79
N THR A 395 26.69 3.89 9.28
CA THR A 395 26.56 4.48 7.95
C THR A 395 26.56 3.44 6.83
N GLU A 396 27.39 2.40 6.93
CA GLU A 396 27.40 1.27 5.99
C GLU A 396 26.06 0.53 5.99
N LEU A 397 25.54 0.21 7.17
CA LEU A 397 24.23 -0.45 7.33
C LEU A 397 23.13 0.40 6.69
N ASN A 398 23.10 1.70 6.96
CA ASN A 398 22.12 2.62 6.38
C ASN A 398 22.24 2.72 4.85
N THR A 399 23.46 2.58 4.31
CA THR A 399 23.70 2.53 2.86
C THR A 399 23.14 1.23 2.26
N LEU A 400 23.34 0.09 2.92
CA LEU A 400 22.73 -1.20 2.53
C LEU A 400 21.22 -1.15 2.61
N THR A 401 20.64 -0.55 3.65
CA THR A 401 19.19 -0.37 3.78
C THR A 401 18.62 0.45 2.62
N LYS A 402 19.31 1.53 2.19
CA LYS A 402 18.93 2.32 1.02
C LYS A 402 19.05 1.54 -0.30
N GLN A 403 20.04 0.66 -0.42
CA GLN A 403 20.19 -0.21 -1.60
C GLN A 403 19.07 -1.26 -1.65
N LEU A 404 18.76 -1.90 -0.52
CA LEU A 404 17.64 -2.82 -0.37
C LEU A 404 16.32 -2.12 -0.69
N SER A 405 16.06 -0.97 -0.10
CA SER A 405 14.82 -0.21 -0.37
C SER A 405 14.72 0.19 -1.85
N LYS A 406 15.85 0.50 -2.50
CA LYS A 406 15.90 0.78 -3.95
C LYS A 406 15.67 -0.47 -4.81
N ALA A 407 16.11 -1.65 -4.35
CA ALA A 407 15.88 -2.92 -5.06
C ALA A 407 14.43 -3.41 -4.94
N TYR A 408 13.79 -3.17 -3.79
CA TYR A 408 12.38 -3.47 -3.57
C TYR A 408 11.43 -2.39 -4.10
N ALA A 409 11.94 -1.18 -4.36
CA ALA A 409 11.15 -0.16 -5.03
C ALA A 409 10.73 -0.67 -6.41
N PRO A 410 9.45 -0.52 -6.80
CA PRO A 410 9.00 -0.91 -8.13
C PRO A 410 9.89 -0.24 -9.18
N PRO A 411 10.26 -0.95 -10.26
CA PRO A 411 11.19 -0.45 -11.27
C PRO A 411 10.71 0.93 -11.70
N TYR A 412 11.58 1.93 -11.53
CA TYR A 412 11.26 3.32 -11.82
C TYR A 412 10.71 3.39 -13.24
N GLN A 413 9.39 3.56 -13.34
CA GLN A 413 8.74 3.78 -14.61
C GLN A 413 9.19 5.17 -15.03
N ARG A 414 10.19 5.21 -15.92
CA ARG A 414 10.45 6.41 -16.71
C ARG A 414 9.16 6.65 -17.49
N GLY A 415 8.24 7.41 -16.89
CA GLY A 415 7.17 8.06 -17.64
C GLY A 415 7.83 8.71 -18.84
N PRO A 416 7.20 8.71 -20.02
CA PRO A 416 7.81 9.08 -21.30
C PRO A 416 8.48 10.45 -21.15
N GLY A 417 9.75 10.40 -20.78
CA GLY A 417 10.51 11.58 -20.46
C GLY A 417 10.64 12.27 -21.79
N LYS A 418 10.09 13.48 -21.89
CA LYS A 418 10.36 14.37 -23.03
C LYS A 418 11.87 14.28 -23.25
N ARG A 419 12.28 13.61 -24.34
CA ARG A 419 13.69 13.44 -24.67
C ARG A 419 14.23 14.86 -24.72
N LYS A 420 15.05 15.24 -23.73
CA LYS A 420 15.75 16.52 -23.80
C LYS A 420 16.60 16.40 -25.06
N ASN A 421 16.26 17.17 -26.10
CA ASN A 421 17.02 17.21 -27.34
C ASN A 421 18.48 17.45 -26.96
N ARG A 422 19.34 16.46 -27.27
CA ARG A 422 20.76 16.49 -26.90
C ARG A 422 21.55 17.48 -27.75
N SER A 423 20.94 17.99 -28.81
CA SER A 423 21.38 19.15 -29.56
C SER A 423 20.49 20.33 -29.22
N GLN A 424 21.09 21.51 -29.04
CA GLN A 424 20.34 22.75 -29.31
C GLN A 424 19.73 22.59 -30.70
N VAL A 425 18.43 22.87 -30.84
CA VAL A 425 17.81 22.94 -32.16
C VAL A 425 18.61 24.00 -32.90
N VAL A 426 19.48 23.56 -33.81
CA VAL A 426 20.17 24.46 -34.74
C VAL A 426 19.02 25.02 -35.55
N ASP A 427 18.70 26.30 -35.35
CA ASP A 427 17.66 26.95 -36.12
C ASP A 427 17.96 26.68 -37.60
N PRO A 428 16.98 26.19 -38.37
CA PRO A 428 17.19 25.93 -39.78
C PRO A 428 17.74 27.21 -40.41
N PRO A 429 18.76 27.13 -41.29
CA PRO A 429 19.38 28.30 -41.89
C PRO A 429 18.27 29.20 -42.41
N VAL A 430 18.21 30.43 -41.87
CA VAL A 430 17.23 31.44 -42.26
C VAL A 430 17.31 31.52 -43.77
N LYS A 431 16.23 31.11 -44.46
CA LYS A 431 16.14 31.28 -45.91
C LYS A 431 16.24 32.77 -46.14
N ILE A 432 17.40 33.23 -46.61
CA ILE A 432 17.60 34.59 -47.07
C ILE A 432 16.61 34.75 -48.20
N THR A 433 15.50 35.44 -47.93
CA THR A 433 14.58 35.85 -48.99
C THR A 433 15.41 36.73 -49.92
N PRO A 434 15.49 36.41 -51.22
CA PRO A 434 16.19 37.26 -52.16
C PRO A 434 15.61 38.68 -52.04
N PRO A 435 16.45 39.73 -52.09
CA PRO A 435 15.96 41.09 -52.02
C PRO A 435 14.84 41.28 -53.05
N PRO A 436 13.75 41.97 -52.69
CA PRO A 436 12.63 42.18 -53.59
C PRO A 436 13.17 42.76 -54.90
N ARG A 437 12.84 42.09 -55.99
CA ARG A 437 13.21 42.53 -57.33
C ARG A 437 12.49 43.85 -57.59
N ASP A 438 13.21 44.86 -58.04
CA ASP A 438 12.60 46.10 -58.53
C ASP A 438 11.63 45.74 -59.67
N LEU A 439 10.43 46.29 -59.64
CA LEU A 439 9.42 46.02 -60.68
C LEU A 439 10.00 46.41 -62.04
N THR A 440 9.81 45.56 -63.03
CA THR A 440 10.18 45.91 -64.41
C THR A 440 9.21 46.96 -64.94
N GLU A 441 9.66 47.84 -65.85
CA GLU A 441 8.84 48.93 -66.41
C GLU A 441 7.49 48.43 -66.96
N GLU A 442 7.45 47.23 -67.55
CA GLU A 442 6.20 46.59 -68.02
C GLU A 442 5.22 46.24 -66.88
N GLU A 443 5.73 45.89 -65.69
CA GLU A 443 4.92 45.59 -64.50
C GLU A 443 4.42 46.87 -63.84
N GLU A 444 5.18 47.97 -63.89
CA GLU A 444 4.72 49.29 -63.46
C GLU A 444 3.60 49.80 -64.35
N GLU A 445 3.73 49.71 -65.67
CA GLU A 445 2.66 50.09 -66.61
C GLU A 445 1.39 49.23 -66.38
N TYR A 446 1.54 47.94 -66.07
CA TYR A 446 0.41 47.06 -65.75
C TYR A 446 -0.25 47.44 -64.41
N LEU A 447 0.54 47.84 -63.41
CA LEU A 447 0.00 48.32 -62.13
C LEU A 447 -0.73 49.65 -62.30
N GLU A 448 -0.18 50.57 -63.09
CA GLU A 448 -0.77 51.88 -63.38
C GLU A 448 -2.11 51.70 -64.11
N TYR A 449 -2.16 50.80 -65.11
CA TYR A 449 -3.38 50.45 -65.82
C TYR A 449 -4.49 49.88 -64.91
N PHE A 450 -4.14 49.09 -63.89
CA PHE A 450 -5.12 48.54 -62.93
C PHE A 450 -5.52 49.51 -61.82
N THR A 451 -4.66 50.47 -61.48
CA THR A 451 -4.93 51.46 -60.43
C THR A 451 -5.68 52.69 -60.94
N ASP A 452 -5.53 53.05 -62.22
CA ASP A 452 -6.26 54.16 -62.85
C ASP A 452 -7.77 53.90 -63.03
N PHE A 453 -8.22 52.65 -62.90
CA PHE A 453 -9.64 52.30 -62.97
C PHE A 453 -10.41 52.52 -61.65
N CYS A 454 -9.71 52.78 -60.54
CA CYS A 454 -10.32 53.10 -59.25
C CYS A 454 -10.22 54.60 -58.94
N LYS A 455 -11.15 55.41 -59.49
CA LYS A 455 -11.32 56.83 -59.13
C LYS A 455 -11.66 57.09 -57.65
N TYR A 456 -11.92 56.05 -56.87
CA TYR A 456 -12.23 56.14 -55.46
C TYR A 456 -11.06 55.57 -54.67
N THR A 457 -10.43 56.42 -53.84
CA THR A 457 -9.46 56.01 -52.83
C THR A 457 -10.07 54.91 -51.96
N ASP A 458 -9.56 53.69 -52.08
CA ASP A 458 -9.90 52.51 -51.26
C ASP A 458 -9.37 52.66 -49.83
N ASP A 459 -9.71 53.76 -49.16
CA ASP A 459 -9.50 53.90 -47.74
C ASP A 459 -10.60 53.08 -47.03
N PRO A 460 -10.27 51.93 -46.40
CA PRO A 460 -11.26 51.08 -45.75
C PRO A 460 -12.00 51.78 -44.60
N GLN A 461 -11.44 52.88 -44.08
CA GLN A 461 -12.10 53.76 -43.12
C GLN A 461 -13.34 54.45 -43.69
N LYS A 462 -13.34 54.79 -44.99
CA LYS A 462 -14.47 55.45 -45.66
C LYS A 462 -15.67 54.51 -45.84
N TYR A 463 -15.43 53.20 -45.79
CA TYR A 463 -16.44 52.14 -45.86
C TYR A 463 -16.82 51.56 -44.48
N GLY A 464 -16.38 52.20 -43.38
CA GLY A 464 -16.72 51.76 -42.02
C GLY A 464 -16.05 50.46 -41.57
N ILE A 465 -15.00 50.01 -42.27
CA ILE A 465 -14.26 48.80 -41.92
C ILE A 465 -13.14 49.18 -40.94
N ASP A 466 -13.48 49.16 -39.65
CA ASP A 466 -12.55 49.45 -38.56
C ASP A 466 -11.62 48.23 -38.32
N ARG A 467 -10.44 48.24 -38.97
CA ARG A 467 -9.43 47.17 -38.88
C ARG A 467 -8.75 47.08 -37.49
N SER A 468 -9.07 47.97 -36.55
CA SER A 468 -8.46 47.99 -35.21
C SER A 468 -8.89 46.83 -34.29
N ARG A 469 -9.95 46.08 -34.65
CA ARG A 469 -10.55 45.07 -33.75
C ARG A 469 -10.07 43.62 -33.90
N THR A 470 -9.28 43.27 -34.91
CA THR A 470 -8.91 41.85 -35.15
C THR A 470 -7.61 41.39 -34.47
N GLY A 471 -7.00 42.20 -33.60
CA GLY A 471 -5.67 41.93 -33.02
C GLY A 471 -5.60 41.38 -31.59
N LYS A 472 -6.65 40.75 -31.02
CA LYS A 472 -6.60 40.25 -29.63
C LYS A 472 -7.27 38.88 -29.41
N HIS A 473 -6.90 37.84 -30.15
CA HIS A 473 -6.99 36.46 -29.64
C HIS A 473 -5.87 35.60 -30.24
N GLY A 474 -4.65 35.89 -29.79
CA GLY A 474 -3.46 35.08 -30.04
C GLY A 474 -2.61 35.05 -28.78
N ILE A 475 -2.83 34.02 -27.97
CA ILE A 475 -2.12 33.74 -26.73
C ILE A 475 -0.68 33.38 -27.09
N HIS A 476 0.27 34.26 -26.77
CA HIS A 476 1.69 33.93 -26.70
C HIS A 476 2.24 34.58 -25.42
N PRO A 477 2.59 33.80 -24.37
CA PRO A 477 3.32 34.36 -23.25
C PRO A 477 4.78 34.53 -23.67
N GLN A 478 5.22 35.78 -23.88
CA GLN A 478 6.62 36.10 -23.82
C GLN A 478 7.05 36.18 -22.36
N VAL A 479 8.01 35.34 -21.99
CA VAL A 479 8.78 35.44 -20.76
C VAL A 479 9.79 36.56 -20.95
N THR A 480 9.59 37.67 -20.25
CA THR A 480 10.65 38.66 -20.03
C THR A 480 11.52 38.18 -18.87
N GLU A 481 12.81 38.05 -19.13
CA GLU A 481 13.85 38.01 -18.11
C GLU A 481 13.83 39.33 -17.33
N ASN A 482 13.62 39.25 -16.02
CA ASN A 482 14.24 40.06 -14.97
C ASN A 482 13.35 40.02 -13.71
N GLU A 483 13.71 39.17 -12.74
CA GLU A 483 13.77 39.57 -11.32
C GLU A 483 14.24 38.37 -10.47
N LYS A 484 15.38 38.57 -9.81
CA LYS A 484 15.78 37.81 -8.64
C LYS A 484 14.78 38.10 -7.52
N VAL A 485 14.36 37.08 -6.76
CA VAL A 485 14.30 37.03 -5.29
C VAL A 485 13.34 35.93 -4.80
N SER A 486 13.83 35.14 -3.84
CA SER A 486 13.10 34.36 -2.82
C SER A 486 12.31 33.12 -3.25
N ALA A 487 12.93 31.96 -2.99
CA ALA A 487 12.33 30.64 -3.05
C ALA A 487 11.47 30.35 -1.79
N ARG A 488 10.19 30.00 -2.00
CA ARG A 488 9.39 29.16 -1.10
C ARG A 488 8.83 27.98 -1.90
N PRO A 489 8.92 26.73 -1.41
CA PRO A 489 8.38 25.59 -2.13
C PRO A 489 6.87 25.44 -1.83
N LYS A 490 6.05 25.39 -2.89
CA LYS A 490 4.66 24.88 -2.80
C LYS A 490 4.62 23.50 -3.46
N SER A 491 4.39 22.49 -2.64
CA SER A 491 4.03 21.13 -3.03
C SER A 491 2.66 21.14 -3.71
N ARG A 492 2.58 20.60 -4.93
CA ARG A 492 1.30 20.28 -5.56
C ARG A 492 1.46 18.94 -6.28
N ALA A 493 1.05 17.89 -5.58
CA ALA A 493 0.96 16.54 -6.12
C ALA A 493 -0.12 16.51 -7.21
N LYS A 494 0.25 16.01 -8.40
CA LYS A 494 -0.67 15.58 -9.45
C LYS A 494 -0.48 14.07 -9.61
N TYR A 495 -1.45 13.29 -9.14
CA TYR A 495 -1.55 11.86 -9.47
C TYR A 495 -2.69 11.68 -10.47
N VAL A 496 -2.34 11.59 -11.75
CA VAL A 496 -3.16 10.96 -12.80
C VAL A 496 -2.20 10.38 -13.82
N THR A 497 -1.96 9.06 -13.81
CA THR A 497 -2.02 8.19 -15.00
C THR A 497 -1.77 6.72 -14.68
N ARG A 498 -2.82 5.92 -14.97
CA ARG A 498 -2.85 4.62 -15.66
C ARG A 498 -2.04 3.42 -15.11
N MET A 499 -2.82 2.55 -14.49
CA MET A 499 -2.68 1.10 -14.34
C MET A 499 -2.19 0.40 -15.62
N ASN A 500 -1.06 -0.31 -15.53
CA ASN A 500 -0.69 -1.46 -16.37
C ASN A 500 -0.06 -2.59 -15.51
N GLY A 501 -0.39 -2.66 -14.22
CA GLY A 501 0.27 -3.54 -13.23
C GLY A 501 -0.53 -4.75 -12.74
N ILE A 502 -1.76 -4.96 -13.24
CA ILE A 502 -2.66 -5.96 -12.65
C ILE A 502 -2.29 -7.41 -13.05
N GLU A 503 -1.60 -7.62 -14.17
CA GLU A 503 -1.21 -8.98 -14.59
C GLU A 503 -0.09 -9.62 -13.75
N PHE A 504 0.64 -8.83 -12.94
CA PHE A 504 1.75 -9.36 -12.13
C PHE A 504 1.30 -9.88 -10.76
N LEU A 505 0.22 -9.32 -10.19
CA LEU A 505 -0.28 -9.69 -8.86
C LEU A 505 -1.06 -11.01 -8.85
N GLU A 506 -1.75 -11.37 -9.93
CA GLU A 506 -2.41 -12.69 -10.04
C GLU A 506 -1.40 -13.85 -10.07
N LYS A 507 -0.19 -13.64 -10.62
CA LYS A 507 0.85 -14.69 -10.66
C LYS A 507 1.52 -14.94 -9.31
N VAL A 508 1.59 -13.96 -8.42
CA VAL A 508 2.25 -14.12 -7.11
C VAL A 508 1.31 -14.73 -6.07
N ILE A 509 0.00 -14.47 -6.18
CA ILE A 509 -0.99 -15.03 -5.25
C ILE A 509 -1.24 -16.52 -5.52
N MET A 510 -1.15 -16.99 -6.77
CA MET A 510 -1.35 -18.42 -7.09
C MET A 510 -0.15 -19.33 -6.81
N THR A 511 1.03 -18.80 -6.48
CA THR A 511 2.21 -19.62 -6.17
C THR A 511 2.46 -19.83 -4.67
N ASN A 512 1.69 -19.18 -3.80
CA ASN A 512 1.86 -19.25 -2.33
C ASN A 512 0.61 -19.76 -1.57
N THR A 513 -0.31 -20.41 -2.26
CA THR A 513 -1.36 -21.28 -1.68
C THR A 513 -1.17 -22.68 -2.21
#